data_AF-A0A1F6HMV0-F1
#
_entry.id   AF-A0A1F6HMV0-F1
#
_cell.length_a   1.000
_cell.length_b   1.000
_cell.length_c   1.000
_cell.angle_alpha   90.00
_cell.angle_beta   90.00
_cell.angle_gamma   90.00
#
_symmetry.space_group_name_H-M   'P 1'
#
loop_
_entity.id
_entity.type
_entity.pdbx_description
1 polymer ?
#
loop_
_entity_poly.entity_id
_entity_poly.type
_entity_poly.pdbx_seq_one_letter_code
_entity_poly.pdbx_strand_id
1 'polypeptide(L)'
;MAKPHFVIKNKFQKKDTSYRDLLTPEILADISLKVTGRSDYTCDFDDTGYNIGRLVELDYEGKKNYISISETDIRSRNSSFQSFPSALARYILEENPNKEISFYFHPSIIGNYETPYFIFMYRLMKTAKIRFLNEGEYLEQPVHPFTTVADIIANKEQIRSKNKGNKSTYVTRGSNNELQIFGKTYGANKYETTILCLALSEIATSRIQLFQIGEGGLTELPEKAREAIESLGKVEIYTSDRAIEKIDFEENDSLRSIEYVYNLLERLGDKKCAFCGCEIPQIIQGAHIWPVSDIKKDSSLSQDEKLACALDGENGLWLCQNHHKLLDANILRISETGTVQYRSAVNVSDMSFLREITKETQLQGRILSEKFMNYLGKRNYSLNESLYC
;
A
#
# COMPACT_ATOMS: atom_id res chain seq x y z
N MET A 1 -31.91 34.45 7.91
CA MET A 1 -31.28 33.15 7.60
C MET A 1 -30.09 32.97 8.51
N ALA A 2 -29.82 31.74 8.97
CA ALA A 2 -28.62 31.47 9.77
C ALA A 2 -27.36 31.86 9.00
N LYS A 3 -26.32 32.34 9.68
CA LYS A 3 -25.01 32.57 9.06
C LYS A 3 -24.21 31.27 9.08
N PRO A 4 -23.39 30.98 8.06
CA PRO A 4 -22.35 29.96 8.14
C PRO A 4 -21.51 30.17 9.41
N HIS A 5 -21.27 29.10 10.18
CA HIS A 5 -20.53 29.17 11.43
C HIS A 5 -19.30 28.26 11.40
N PHE A 6 -18.12 28.84 11.52
CA PHE A 6 -16.86 28.12 11.61
C PHE A 6 -16.53 27.75 13.05
N VAL A 7 -16.04 26.53 13.24
CA VAL A 7 -15.41 26.06 14.49
C VAL A 7 -14.00 25.58 14.16
N ILE A 8 -13.00 26.19 14.80
CA ILE A 8 -11.58 25.96 14.48
C ILE A 8 -10.79 25.80 15.77
N LYS A 9 -10.16 24.64 15.96
CA LYS A 9 -9.14 24.46 16.99
C LYS A 9 -7.95 25.38 16.68
N ASN A 10 -7.66 26.32 17.57
CA ASN A 10 -6.79 27.44 17.26
C ASN A 10 -5.29 27.09 17.32
N LYS A 11 -4.90 26.11 18.14
CA LYS A 11 -3.49 25.78 18.39
C LYS A 11 -2.95 24.72 17.43
N PHE A 12 -1.69 24.87 17.02
CA PHE A 12 -0.93 23.78 16.41
C PHE A 12 -0.34 22.86 17.48
N GLN A 13 -0.03 21.61 17.12
CA GLN A 13 0.59 20.66 18.06
C GLN A 13 2.05 21.01 18.38
N LYS A 14 2.79 21.58 17.41
CA LYS A 14 4.26 21.76 17.47
C LYS A 14 4.73 23.14 17.02
N LYS A 15 3.82 24.11 16.85
CA LYS A 15 4.13 25.47 16.41
C LYS A 15 3.48 26.46 17.37
N ASP A 16 4.16 27.58 17.62
CA ASP A 16 3.67 28.65 18.49
C ASP A 16 2.71 29.62 17.77
N THR A 17 2.62 29.54 16.44
CA THR A 17 1.63 30.24 15.63
C THR A 17 0.23 29.66 15.86
N SER A 18 -0.83 30.43 15.58
CA SER A 18 -2.22 29.96 15.69
C SER A 18 -2.92 29.83 14.33
N TYR A 19 -4.03 29.11 14.28
CA TYR A 19 -4.88 29.03 13.08
C TYR A 19 -5.57 30.36 12.80
N ARG A 20 -5.76 31.21 13.81
CA ARG A 20 -6.24 32.58 13.61
C ARG A 20 -5.27 33.42 12.78
N ASP A 21 -3.96 33.18 12.92
CA ASP A 21 -2.93 33.86 12.13
C ASP A 21 -2.84 33.28 10.70
N LEU A 22 -3.10 31.98 10.56
CA LEU A 22 -3.08 31.28 9.28
C LEU A 22 -4.32 31.59 8.43
N LEU A 23 -5.51 31.59 9.03
CA LEU A 23 -6.79 31.70 8.35
C LEU A 23 -7.35 33.11 8.53
N THR A 24 -6.88 34.03 7.67
CA THR A 24 -7.32 35.42 7.68
C THR A 24 -8.82 35.54 7.36
N PRO A 25 -9.47 36.68 7.69
CA PRO A 25 -10.86 36.88 7.37
C PRO A 25 -11.20 36.70 5.88
N GLU A 26 -10.29 37.07 5.00
CA GLU A 26 -10.44 36.91 3.54
C GLU A 26 -10.44 35.43 3.14
N ILE A 27 -9.57 34.61 3.75
CA ILE A 27 -9.52 33.16 3.51
C ILE A 27 -10.81 32.49 4.01
N LEU A 28 -11.28 32.84 5.21
CA LEU A 28 -12.52 32.29 5.75
C LEU A 28 -13.75 32.72 4.94
N ALA A 29 -13.80 33.97 4.47
CA ALA A 29 -14.84 34.46 3.58
C ALA A 29 -14.85 33.69 2.26
N ASP A 30 -13.68 33.42 1.67
CA ASP A 30 -13.55 32.66 0.44
C ASP A 30 -13.98 31.20 0.60
N ILE A 31 -13.52 30.53 1.67
CA ILE A 31 -13.97 29.17 2.01
C ILE A 31 -15.49 29.14 2.21
N SER A 32 -16.05 30.10 2.96
CA SER A 32 -17.48 30.19 3.20
C SER A 32 -18.24 30.36 1.88
N LEU A 33 -17.76 31.23 0.98
CA LEU A 33 -18.37 31.47 -0.32
C LEU A 33 -18.35 30.20 -1.18
N LYS A 34 -17.22 29.50 -1.24
CA LYS A 34 -17.06 28.26 -2.02
C LYS A 34 -17.86 27.09 -1.45
N VAL A 35 -18.09 27.04 -0.14
CA VAL A 35 -18.85 25.96 0.51
C VAL A 35 -20.35 26.22 0.54
N THR A 36 -20.77 27.46 0.79
CA THR A 36 -22.17 27.81 1.11
C THR A 36 -22.80 28.81 0.14
N GLY A 37 -22.01 29.42 -0.75
CA GLY A 37 -22.45 30.54 -1.59
C GLY A 37 -22.51 31.89 -0.86
N ARG A 38 -22.06 31.97 0.40
CA ARG A 38 -22.06 33.19 1.21
C ARG A 38 -20.69 33.54 1.73
N SER A 39 -20.30 34.80 1.61
CA SER A 39 -19.03 35.31 2.15
C SER A 39 -19.13 35.80 3.60
N ASP A 40 -20.34 36.00 4.13
CA ASP A 40 -20.54 36.38 5.52
C ASP A 40 -20.62 35.14 6.43
N TYR A 41 -19.96 35.20 7.59
CA TYR A 41 -19.85 34.07 8.50
C TYR A 41 -19.71 34.53 9.96
N THR A 42 -19.82 33.60 10.89
CA THR A 42 -19.33 33.69 12.27
C THR A 42 -18.23 32.66 12.49
N CYS A 43 -17.33 32.88 13.44
CA CYS A 43 -16.19 31.98 13.65
C CYS A 43 -15.79 31.91 15.11
N ASP A 44 -15.70 30.70 15.64
CA ASP A 44 -15.19 30.41 16.97
C ASP A 44 -13.83 29.73 16.87
N PHE A 45 -12.83 30.38 17.46
CA PHE A 45 -11.50 29.80 17.65
C PHE A 45 -11.44 29.16 19.04
N ASP A 46 -11.35 27.84 19.06
CA ASP A 46 -11.29 27.06 20.29
C ASP A 46 -9.81 26.84 20.70
N ASP A 47 -9.44 27.46 21.81
CA ASP A 47 -8.09 27.41 22.39
C ASP A 47 -7.83 26.15 23.25
N THR A 48 -8.79 25.24 23.36
CA THR A 48 -8.65 23.97 24.07
C THR A 48 -8.04 22.88 23.17
N GLY A 49 -7.00 22.20 23.64
CA GLY A 49 -6.29 21.19 22.85
C GLY A 49 -5.58 21.80 21.63
N TYR A 50 -5.48 21.04 20.53
CA TYR A 50 -4.83 21.46 19.28
C TYR A 50 -5.61 20.94 18.07
N ASN A 51 -5.38 21.55 16.91
CA ASN A 51 -5.99 21.17 15.66
C ASN A 51 -5.43 19.84 15.15
N ILE A 52 -6.34 18.90 14.88
CA ILE A 52 -6.00 17.60 14.31
C ILE A 52 -6.53 17.57 12.88
N GLY A 53 -5.61 17.41 11.94
CA GLY A 53 -5.92 17.28 10.53
C GLY A 53 -5.98 18.58 9.72
N ARG A 54 -5.49 19.69 10.29
CA ARG A 54 -5.59 21.03 9.70
C ARG A 54 -7.03 21.33 9.28
N LEU A 55 -7.94 20.99 10.18
CA LEU A 55 -9.35 20.90 9.92
C LEU A 55 -10.05 22.17 10.39
N VAL A 56 -10.92 22.68 9.52
CA VAL A 56 -11.92 23.70 9.77
C VAL A 56 -13.28 23.04 9.64
N GLU A 57 -14.13 23.16 10.65
CA GLU A 57 -15.51 22.70 10.59
C GLU A 57 -16.41 23.90 10.30
N LEU A 58 -17.34 23.74 9.35
CA LEU A 58 -18.31 24.77 8.98
C LEU A 58 -19.72 24.20 8.99
N ASP A 59 -20.55 24.70 9.90
CA ASP A 59 -21.97 24.37 9.99
C ASP A 59 -22.82 25.39 9.25
N TYR A 60 -23.67 24.90 8.35
CA TYR A 60 -24.61 25.75 7.61
C TYR A 60 -25.84 24.95 7.18
N GLU A 61 -27.04 25.45 7.49
CA GLU A 61 -28.33 24.84 7.09
C GLU A 61 -28.45 23.33 7.45
N GLY A 62 -27.93 22.95 8.62
CA GLY A 62 -27.95 21.56 9.10
C GLY A 62 -26.93 20.64 8.39
N LYS A 63 -26.12 21.18 7.48
CA LYS A 63 -25.01 20.49 6.84
C LYS A 63 -23.71 20.78 7.57
N LYS A 64 -22.94 19.72 7.85
CA LYS A 64 -21.61 19.82 8.46
C LYS A 64 -20.53 19.68 7.39
N ASN A 65 -19.69 20.69 7.24
CA ASN A 65 -18.62 20.69 6.23
C ASN A 65 -17.27 20.58 6.93
N TYR A 66 -16.48 19.60 6.51
CA TYR A 66 -15.11 19.38 6.96
C TYR A 66 -14.16 19.92 5.91
N ILE A 67 -13.38 20.95 6.22
CA ILE A 67 -12.43 21.55 5.28
C ILE A 67 -11.01 21.32 5.81
N SER A 68 -10.25 20.46 5.14
CA SER A 68 -8.83 20.29 5.46
C SER A 68 -7.98 21.28 4.66
N ILE A 69 -7.13 22.01 5.35
CA ILE A 69 -6.28 23.07 4.80
C ILE A 69 -4.90 22.48 4.47
N SER A 70 -4.39 22.73 3.26
CA SER A 70 -3.05 22.29 2.87
C SER A 70 -1.96 22.84 3.79
N GLU A 71 -0.81 22.15 3.84
CA GLU A 71 0.41 22.73 4.40
C GLU A 71 0.85 23.97 3.60
N THR A 72 1.50 24.93 4.26
CA THR A 72 2.02 26.15 3.62
C THR A 72 3.48 26.03 3.21
N ASP A 73 4.24 25.12 3.79
CA ASP A 73 5.67 24.96 3.52
C ASP A 73 5.99 23.49 3.21
N ILE A 74 6.22 23.21 1.93
CA ILE A 74 6.42 21.85 1.42
C ILE A 74 7.91 21.53 1.42
N ARG A 75 8.39 21.12 2.59
CA ARG A 75 9.79 20.68 2.77
C ARG A 75 10.01 19.21 2.47
N SER A 76 8.97 18.39 2.58
CA SER A 76 9.03 16.96 2.24
C SER A 76 7.70 16.50 1.65
N ARG A 77 7.77 15.55 0.70
CA ARG A 77 6.57 14.97 0.06
C ARG A 77 5.61 14.35 1.09
N ASN A 78 6.20 13.69 2.09
CA ASN A 78 5.49 12.89 3.08
C ASN A 78 4.85 13.72 4.19
N SER A 79 5.39 14.90 4.52
CA SER A 79 4.83 15.75 5.58
C SER A 79 3.51 16.40 5.18
N SER A 80 3.34 16.72 3.88
CA SER A 80 2.22 17.53 3.40
C SER A 80 0.85 16.84 3.49
N PHE A 81 0.82 15.51 3.59
CA PHE A 81 -0.42 14.73 3.71
C PHE A 81 -0.64 14.11 5.08
N GLN A 82 0.23 14.33 6.06
CA GLN A 82 0.11 13.65 7.37
C GLN A 82 -1.12 14.07 8.17
N SER A 83 -1.58 15.30 7.95
CA SER A 83 -2.77 15.84 8.60
C SER A 83 -4.06 15.29 7.97
N PHE A 84 -4.11 15.20 6.64
CA PHE A 84 -5.36 14.97 5.93
C PHE A 84 -6.13 13.69 6.35
N PRO A 85 -5.50 12.51 6.51
CA PRO A 85 -6.22 11.32 6.93
C PRO A 85 -6.88 11.43 8.30
N SER A 86 -6.35 12.25 9.21
CA SER A 86 -7.00 12.49 10.50
C SER A 86 -8.28 13.31 10.36
N ALA A 87 -8.30 14.29 9.44
CA ALA A 87 -9.52 15.01 9.09
C ALA A 87 -10.53 14.08 8.39
N LEU A 88 -10.03 13.22 7.49
CA LEU A 88 -10.82 12.25 6.76
C LEU A 88 -11.49 11.21 7.68
N ALA A 89 -10.74 10.67 8.65
CA ALA A 89 -11.30 9.74 9.65
C ALA A 89 -12.43 10.39 10.46
N ARG A 90 -12.27 11.66 10.87
CA ARG A 90 -13.33 12.41 11.56
C ARG A 90 -14.57 12.58 10.70
N TYR A 91 -14.38 12.94 9.43
CA TYR A 91 -15.48 13.05 8.47
C TYR A 91 -16.22 11.72 8.30
N ILE A 92 -15.50 10.61 8.14
CA ILE A 92 -16.12 9.29 7.92
C ILE A 92 -16.96 8.88 9.13
N LEU A 93 -16.42 9.08 10.34
CA LEU A 93 -17.05 8.71 11.60
C LEU A 93 -18.12 9.68 12.09
N GLU A 94 -18.32 10.82 11.42
CA GLU A 94 -19.40 11.77 11.77
C GLU A 94 -20.78 11.11 11.60
N GLU A 95 -21.65 11.24 12.59
CA GLU A 95 -22.98 10.63 12.59
C GLU A 95 -23.97 11.41 11.72
N ASN A 96 -23.76 12.72 11.54
CA ASN A 96 -24.60 13.54 10.67
C ASN A 96 -24.51 13.04 9.22
N PRO A 97 -25.61 12.53 8.62
CA PRO A 97 -25.59 12.06 7.24
C PRO A 97 -25.46 13.20 6.22
N ASN A 98 -25.85 14.42 6.60
CA ASN A 98 -25.68 15.62 5.78
C ASN A 98 -24.32 16.25 6.06
N LYS A 99 -23.28 15.58 5.56
CA LYS A 99 -21.89 15.98 5.73
C LYS A 99 -21.14 15.98 4.40
N GLU A 100 -20.11 16.82 4.31
CA GLU A 100 -19.19 16.84 3.17
C GLU A 100 -17.76 17.07 3.67
N ILE A 101 -16.78 16.51 2.96
CA ILE A 101 -15.36 16.83 3.15
C ILE A 101 -14.80 17.52 1.92
N SER A 102 -14.04 18.57 2.16
CA SER A 102 -13.36 19.36 1.16
C SER A 102 -11.88 19.56 1.52
N PHE A 103 -11.08 19.84 0.49
CA PHE A 103 -9.68 20.23 0.62
C PHE A 103 -9.47 21.64 0.05
N TYR A 104 -8.72 22.46 0.77
CA TYR A 104 -8.45 23.84 0.40
C TYR A 104 -6.94 24.07 0.34
N PHE A 105 -6.45 24.55 -0.81
CA PHE A 105 -5.07 24.95 -1.02
C PHE A 105 -4.85 26.33 -0.41
N HIS A 106 -3.93 26.42 0.56
CA HIS A 106 -3.65 27.67 1.24
C HIS A 106 -2.91 28.67 0.30
N PRO A 107 -3.30 29.96 0.24
CA PRO A 107 -2.68 30.93 -0.69
C PRO A 107 -1.16 31.06 -0.56
N SER A 108 -0.66 30.96 0.67
CA SER A 108 0.78 31.05 0.98
C SER A 108 1.54 29.71 0.87
N ILE A 109 1.12 28.77 0.02
CA ILE A 109 1.90 27.55 -0.24
C ILE A 109 3.25 27.92 -0.88
N ILE A 110 4.33 27.35 -0.35
CA ILE A 110 5.69 27.45 -0.86
C ILE A 110 6.24 26.03 -1.10
N GLY A 111 6.96 25.86 -2.20
CA GLY A 111 7.57 24.59 -2.61
C GLY A 111 6.82 23.91 -3.75
N ASN A 112 7.26 22.71 -4.14
CA ASN A 112 6.66 21.94 -5.24
C ASN A 112 5.58 20.99 -4.71
N TYR A 113 4.31 21.31 -5.02
CA TYR A 113 3.12 20.53 -4.69
C TYR A 113 2.55 19.73 -5.87
N GLU A 114 3.26 19.65 -6.99
CA GLU A 114 2.81 18.90 -8.18
C GLU A 114 3.79 17.78 -8.59
N THR A 115 4.62 17.31 -7.65
CA THR A 115 5.43 16.11 -7.93
C THR A 115 4.52 14.91 -8.23
N PRO A 116 5.00 13.88 -8.95
CA PRO A 116 4.20 12.69 -9.25
C PRO A 116 3.53 12.05 -8.02
N TYR A 117 4.17 12.14 -6.85
CA TYR A 117 3.59 11.68 -5.59
C TYR A 117 2.39 12.53 -5.14
N PHE A 118 2.50 13.85 -5.21
CA PHE A 118 1.40 14.76 -4.86
C PHE A 118 0.21 14.53 -5.77
N ILE A 119 0.44 14.45 -7.09
CA ILE A 119 -0.61 14.17 -8.07
C ILE A 119 -1.28 12.82 -7.75
N PHE A 120 -0.51 11.77 -7.46
CA PHE A 120 -1.08 10.48 -7.03
C PHE A 120 -1.99 10.62 -5.80
N MET A 121 -1.52 11.30 -4.75
CA MET A 121 -2.31 11.51 -3.54
C MET A 121 -3.58 12.34 -3.81
N TYR A 122 -3.49 13.40 -4.61
CA TYR A 122 -4.65 14.21 -5.00
C TYR A 122 -5.66 13.40 -5.82
N ARG A 123 -5.20 12.55 -6.75
CA ARG A 123 -6.07 11.63 -7.48
C ARG A 123 -6.75 10.65 -6.54
N LEU A 124 -6.05 10.10 -5.54
CA LEU A 124 -6.68 9.25 -4.52
C LEU A 124 -7.75 10.02 -3.72
N MET A 125 -7.47 11.25 -3.31
CA MET A 125 -8.46 12.10 -2.62
C MET A 125 -9.71 12.34 -3.47
N LYS A 126 -9.54 12.69 -4.75
CA LYS A 126 -10.67 12.84 -5.69
C LYS A 126 -11.45 11.54 -5.86
N THR A 127 -10.75 10.40 -5.90
CA THR A 127 -11.38 9.07 -5.98
C THR A 127 -12.20 8.75 -4.73
N ALA A 128 -11.69 9.15 -3.56
CA ALA A 128 -12.40 9.09 -2.28
C ALA A 128 -13.45 10.22 -2.10
N LYS A 129 -13.90 10.83 -3.21
CA LYS A 129 -14.97 11.85 -3.28
C LYS A 129 -14.70 13.14 -2.52
N ILE A 130 -13.44 13.48 -2.28
CA ILE A 130 -13.11 14.77 -1.64
C ILE A 130 -13.17 15.90 -2.67
N ARG A 131 -13.92 16.95 -2.32
CA ARG A 131 -14.07 18.14 -3.16
C ARG A 131 -12.89 19.09 -2.96
N PHE A 132 -12.24 19.53 -4.03
CA PHE A 132 -11.21 20.56 -3.93
C PHE A 132 -11.85 21.91 -4.20
N LEU A 133 -11.69 22.86 -3.27
CA LEU A 133 -12.42 24.13 -3.31
C LEU A 133 -11.84 25.12 -4.31
N ASN A 134 -10.52 25.14 -4.44
CA ASN A 134 -9.79 26.16 -5.18
C ASN A 134 -8.67 25.57 -6.05
N GLU A 135 -8.76 24.30 -6.45
CA GLU A 135 -7.68 23.66 -7.22
C GLU A 135 -7.31 24.40 -8.51
N GLY A 136 -8.27 25.01 -9.21
CA GLY A 136 -7.99 25.76 -10.45
C GLY A 136 -7.22 27.06 -10.25
N GLU A 137 -7.06 27.53 -9.01
CA GLU A 137 -6.25 28.70 -8.68
C GLU A 137 -4.79 28.31 -8.39
N TYR A 138 -4.53 27.05 -8.03
CA TYR A 138 -3.22 26.60 -7.53
C TYR A 138 -2.59 25.52 -8.39
N LEU A 139 -3.37 24.61 -8.95
CA LEU A 139 -2.84 23.54 -9.77
C LEU A 139 -2.76 23.97 -11.24
N GLU A 140 -1.64 23.65 -11.90
CA GLU A 140 -1.45 23.94 -13.32
C GLU A 140 -2.40 23.14 -14.20
N GLN A 141 -2.74 21.92 -13.75
CA GLN A 141 -3.62 20.99 -14.46
C GLN A 141 -4.68 20.43 -13.52
N PRO A 142 -5.92 20.23 -14.01
CA PRO A 142 -6.97 19.62 -13.21
C PRO A 142 -6.61 18.19 -12.82
N VAL A 143 -6.88 17.83 -11.57
CA VAL A 143 -6.66 16.47 -11.07
C VAL A 143 -7.94 15.66 -11.21
N HIS A 144 -7.84 14.55 -11.96
CA HIS A 144 -8.96 13.64 -12.18
C HIS A 144 -8.88 12.40 -11.27
N PRO A 145 -10.02 11.92 -10.73
CA PRO A 145 -10.05 10.69 -9.94
C PRO A 145 -9.58 9.48 -10.76
N PHE A 146 -9.15 8.44 -10.05
CA PHE A 146 -8.98 7.12 -10.63
C PHE A 146 -10.36 6.51 -10.93
N THR A 147 -10.49 5.87 -12.09
CA THR A 147 -11.74 5.20 -12.50
C THR A 147 -11.67 3.68 -12.33
N THR A 148 -10.46 3.12 -12.22
CA THR A 148 -10.26 1.67 -12.06
C THR A 148 -9.16 1.37 -11.05
N VAL A 149 -9.29 0.22 -10.39
CA VAL A 149 -8.25 -0.31 -9.48
C VAL A 149 -6.92 -0.54 -10.22
N ALA A 150 -6.98 -0.97 -11.48
CA ALA A 150 -5.78 -1.19 -12.29
C ALA A 150 -4.97 0.09 -12.51
N ASP A 151 -5.63 1.24 -12.71
CA ASP A 151 -4.95 2.54 -12.86
C ASP A 151 -4.25 2.95 -11.55
N ILE A 152 -4.85 2.71 -10.38
CA ILE A 152 -4.19 2.94 -9.08
C ILE A 152 -2.92 2.09 -8.96
N ILE A 153 -3.01 0.79 -9.27
CA ILE A 153 -1.87 -0.13 -9.19
C ILE A 153 -0.75 0.32 -10.13
N ALA A 154 -1.07 0.60 -11.40
CA ALA A 154 -0.09 1.03 -12.39
C ALA A 154 0.60 2.35 -12.02
N ASN A 155 -0.16 3.34 -11.54
CA ASN A 155 0.39 4.62 -11.12
C ASN A 155 1.29 4.47 -9.88
N LYS A 156 0.88 3.61 -8.93
CA LYS A 156 1.69 3.28 -7.76
C LYS A 156 3.02 2.66 -8.14
N GLU A 157 3.03 1.73 -9.09
CA GLU A 157 4.25 1.07 -9.55
C GLU A 157 5.20 2.04 -10.27
N GLN A 158 4.64 2.97 -11.05
CA GLN A 158 5.44 4.03 -11.67
C GLN A 158 6.14 4.93 -10.63
N ILE A 159 5.50 5.20 -9.49
CA ILE A 159 6.10 5.99 -8.41
C ILE A 159 7.19 5.20 -7.68
N ARG A 160 6.96 3.90 -7.47
CA ARG A 160 7.89 2.98 -6.78
C ARG A 160 9.15 2.73 -7.59
N SER A 161 9.02 2.42 -8.88
CA SER A 161 10.16 2.16 -9.78
C SER A 161 11.18 3.32 -9.81
N LYS A 162 10.70 4.55 -9.63
CA LYS A 162 11.53 5.77 -9.54
C LYS A 162 12.17 6.00 -8.15
N ASN A 163 11.63 5.42 -7.08
CA ASN A 163 12.11 5.61 -5.70
C ASN A 163 12.34 4.26 -4.99
N LYS A 164 13.31 3.48 -5.47
CA LYS A 164 13.62 2.13 -4.94
C LYS A 164 13.99 2.08 -3.45
N GLY A 165 14.40 3.21 -2.86
CA GLY A 165 14.73 3.29 -1.43
C GLY A 165 13.52 3.48 -0.51
N ASN A 166 12.35 3.84 -1.02
CA ASN A 166 11.13 4.01 -0.22
C ASN A 166 10.18 2.83 -0.46
N LYS A 167 10.23 1.88 0.47
CA LYS A 167 9.37 0.71 0.56
C LYS A 167 7.95 1.19 0.90
N SER A 168 7.09 1.40 -0.10
CA SER A 168 5.72 1.91 0.09
C SER A 168 4.67 0.80 0.23
N THR A 169 3.41 1.17 0.50
CA THR A 169 2.25 0.26 0.47
C THR A 169 2.11 -0.42 -0.90
N TYR A 170 1.73 -1.70 -0.90
CA TYR A 170 1.49 -2.49 -2.12
C TYR A 170 0.00 -2.76 -2.31
N VAL A 171 -0.41 -2.84 -3.58
CA VAL A 171 -1.76 -3.27 -3.95
C VAL A 171 -1.64 -4.35 -5.02
N THR A 172 -2.24 -5.50 -4.78
CA THR A 172 -2.23 -6.64 -5.73
C THR A 172 -3.54 -7.42 -5.62
N ARG A 173 -3.64 -8.53 -6.35
CA ARG A 173 -4.78 -9.44 -6.26
C ARG A 173 -4.35 -10.80 -5.71
N GLY A 174 -5.21 -11.35 -4.86
CA GLY A 174 -5.12 -12.73 -4.40
C GLY A 174 -5.66 -13.72 -5.43
N SER A 175 -5.60 -15.01 -5.11
CA SER A 175 -5.98 -16.08 -6.06
C SER A 175 -7.48 -16.12 -6.36
N ASN A 176 -8.32 -15.65 -5.45
CA ASN A 176 -9.77 -15.58 -5.61
C ASN A 176 -10.22 -14.21 -6.15
N ASN A 177 -9.29 -13.45 -6.73
CA ASN A 177 -9.51 -12.12 -7.29
C ASN A 177 -9.84 -11.02 -6.27
N GLU A 178 -9.70 -11.32 -4.97
CA GLU A 178 -9.77 -10.36 -3.88
C GLU A 178 -8.67 -9.31 -4.00
N LEU A 179 -9.03 -8.06 -3.71
CA LEU A 179 -8.07 -6.97 -3.73
C LEU A 179 -7.29 -6.96 -2.42
N GLN A 180 -5.96 -7.00 -2.48
CA GLN A 180 -5.10 -7.10 -1.32
C GLN A 180 -4.21 -5.86 -1.22
N ILE A 181 -4.25 -5.20 -0.07
CA ILE A 181 -3.44 -4.04 0.27
C ILE A 181 -2.45 -4.48 1.34
N PHE A 182 -1.15 -4.38 1.07
CA PHE A 182 -0.11 -4.58 2.09
C PHE A 182 0.32 -3.20 2.58
N GLY A 183 -0.41 -2.72 3.60
CA GLY A 183 -0.35 -1.36 4.10
C GLY A 183 0.59 -1.22 5.28
N LYS A 184 1.58 -0.33 5.15
CA LYS A 184 2.49 -0.04 6.25
C LYS A 184 1.81 0.80 7.33
N THR A 185 2.14 0.51 8.57
CA THR A 185 1.56 1.15 9.76
C THR A 185 2.42 2.27 10.33
N TYR A 186 3.67 2.39 9.88
CA TYR A 186 4.65 3.34 10.41
C TYR A 186 4.84 4.60 9.54
N GLY A 187 5.25 5.68 10.20
CA GLY A 187 5.70 6.91 9.56
C GLY A 187 4.63 7.56 8.69
N ALA A 188 5.03 8.00 7.49
CA ALA A 188 4.11 8.64 6.54
C ALA A 188 3.27 7.64 5.73
N ASN A 189 3.70 6.38 5.63
CA ASN A 189 3.01 5.38 4.83
C ASN A 189 1.64 5.00 5.43
N LYS A 190 1.45 5.12 6.75
CA LYS A 190 0.14 4.89 7.39
C LYS A 190 -0.95 5.81 6.84
N TYR A 191 -0.59 7.05 6.53
CA TYR A 191 -1.49 8.06 5.99
C TYR A 191 -1.88 7.76 4.54
N GLU A 192 -0.91 7.34 3.73
CA GLU A 192 -1.14 6.84 2.38
C GLU A 192 -2.05 5.61 2.40
N THR A 193 -1.79 4.64 3.28
CA THR A 193 -2.61 3.44 3.46
C THR A 193 -4.08 3.78 3.72
N THR A 194 -4.37 4.71 4.65
CA THR A 194 -5.74 5.12 4.94
C THR A 194 -6.47 5.69 3.71
N ILE A 195 -5.82 6.61 2.99
CA ILE A 195 -6.43 7.25 1.80
C ILE A 195 -6.62 6.21 0.69
N LEU A 196 -5.67 5.29 0.52
CA LEU A 196 -5.72 4.23 -0.46
C LEU A 196 -6.89 3.28 -0.21
N CYS A 197 -7.12 2.87 1.04
CA CYS A 197 -8.27 2.04 1.42
C CYS A 197 -9.60 2.72 1.05
N LEU A 198 -9.70 4.03 1.31
CA LEU A 198 -10.90 4.81 0.99
C LEU A 198 -11.13 4.94 -0.51
N ALA A 199 -10.10 5.36 -1.26
CA ALA A 199 -10.18 5.47 -2.71
C ALA A 199 -10.58 4.13 -3.35
N LEU A 200 -9.98 3.03 -2.89
CA LEU A 200 -10.30 1.69 -3.38
C LEU A 200 -11.71 1.26 -2.98
N SER A 201 -12.21 1.58 -1.78
CA SER A 201 -13.58 1.25 -1.39
C SER A 201 -14.64 1.90 -2.29
N GLU A 202 -14.32 3.04 -2.91
CA GLU A 202 -15.23 3.74 -3.81
C GLU A 202 -15.35 3.07 -5.18
N ILE A 203 -14.24 2.51 -5.70
CA ILE A 203 -14.17 2.00 -7.08
C ILE A 203 -14.05 0.47 -7.19
N ALA A 204 -13.70 -0.22 -6.10
CA ALA A 204 -13.58 -1.67 -6.12
C ALA A 204 -14.95 -2.34 -6.16
N THR A 205 -15.06 -3.37 -7.01
CA THR A 205 -16.23 -4.24 -7.12
C THR A 205 -16.15 -5.47 -6.21
N SER A 206 -14.94 -5.84 -5.79
CA SER A 206 -14.66 -6.94 -4.88
C SER A 206 -14.43 -6.44 -3.46
N ARG A 207 -14.53 -7.34 -2.48
CA ARG A 207 -14.02 -7.08 -1.12
C ARG A 207 -12.53 -6.75 -1.16
N ILE A 208 -12.10 -5.96 -0.18
CA ILE A 208 -10.73 -5.49 -0.02
C ILE A 208 -10.18 -6.10 1.27
N GLN A 209 -8.99 -6.68 1.21
CA GLN A 209 -8.24 -7.13 2.36
C GLN A 209 -7.10 -6.14 2.61
N LEU A 210 -7.05 -5.57 3.80
CA LEU A 210 -5.94 -4.76 4.27
C LEU A 210 -5.07 -5.59 5.20
N PHE A 211 -3.88 -5.95 4.75
CA PHE A 211 -2.83 -6.55 5.56
C PHE A 211 -1.95 -5.44 6.16
N GLN A 212 -1.99 -5.31 7.48
CA GLN A 212 -1.18 -4.34 8.22
C GLN A 212 0.24 -4.88 8.39
N ILE A 213 1.19 -4.21 7.78
CA ILE A 213 2.61 -4.56 7.83
C ILE A 213 3.29 -3.70 8.88
N GLY A 214 3.70 -4.35 9.97
CA GLY A 214 4.32 -3.69 11.10
C GLY A 214 5.76 -3.27 10.82
N GLU A 215 6.10 -2.01 11.14
CA GLU A 215 7.47 -1.48 11.07
C GLU A 215 7.73 -0.52 12.23
N GLY A 216 8.98 -0.40 12.68
CA GLY A 216 9.36 0.58 13.71
C GLY A 216 8.63 0.43 15.05
N GLY A 217 8.18 -0.79 15.39
CA GLY A 217 7.44 -1.11 16.61
C GLY A 217 5.93 -0.86 16.56
N LEU A 218 5.40 -0.33 15.45
CA LEU A 218 3.96 -0.22 15.24
C LEU A 218 3.47 -1.41 14.41
N THR A 219 2.49 -2.15 14.91
CA THR A 219 1.89 -3.31 14.23
C THR A 219 0.55 -2.98 13.56
N GLU A 220 -0.07 -1.86 13.94
CA GLU A 220 -1.41 -1.48 13.49
C GLU A 220 -1.47 0.00 13.08
N LEU A 221 -2.41 0.31 12.18
CA LEU A 221 -2.83 1.66 11.90
C LEU A 221 -3.46 2.30 13.16
N PRO A 222 -3.44 3.65 13.26
CA PRO A 222 -4.12 4.35 14.34
C PRO A 222 -5.59 3.93 14.47
N GLU A 223 -6.07 3.78 15.70
CA GLU A 223 -7.43 3.31 16.02
C GLU A 223 -8.52 4.03 15.20
N LYS A 224 -8.52 5.37 15.19
CA LYS A 224 -9.48 6.15 14.39
C LYS A 224 -9.41 5.91 12.89
N ALA A 225 -8.23 5.58 12.35
CA ALA A 225 -8.12 5.20 10.94
C ALA A 225 -8.71 3.82 10.70
N ARG A 226 -8.51 2.86 11.62
CA ARG A 226 -9.10 1.51 11.55
C ARG A 226 -10.62 1.57 11.64
N GLU A 227 -11.17 2.26 12.64
CA GLU A 227 -12.61 2.48 12.79
C GLU A 227 -13.22 3.06 11.51
N ALA A 228 -12.57 4.09 10.95
CA ALA A 228 -13.03 4.72 9.70
C ALA A 228 -13.00 3.74 8.53
N ILE A 229 -11.94 2.94 8.37
CA ILE A 229 -11.82 1.93 7.30
C ILE A 229 -12.88 0.83 7.46
N GLU A 230 -13.09 0.33 8.67
CA GLU A 230 -14.07 -0.71 8.99
C GLU A 230 -15.49 -0.23 8.71
N SER A 231 -15.81 1.03 9.05
CA SER A 231 -17.13 1.63 8.83
C SER A 231 -17.55 1.69 7.35
N LEU A 232 -16.60 1.56 6.41
CA LEU A 232 -16.88 1.51 4.97
C LEU A 232 -17.60 0.21 4.56
N GLY A 233 -17.54 -0.84 5.39
CA GLY A 233 -18.19 -2.13 5.14
C GLY A 233 -17.64 -2.93 3.95
N LYS A 234 -16.54 -2.48 3.33
CA LYS A 234 -15.90 -3.11 2.15
C LYS A 234 -14.48 -3.61 2.40
N VAL A 235 -13.85 -3.17 3.49
CA VAL A 235 -12.44 -3.46 3.81
C VAL A 235 -12.38 -4.33 5.05
N GLU A 236 -11.78 -5.51 4.92
CA GLU A 236 -11.47 -6.42 6.03
C GLU A 236 -10.00 -6.21 6.42
N ILE A 237 -9.76 -5.91 7.70
CA ILE A 237 -8.41 -5.63 8.21
C ILE A 237 -7.83 -6.89 8.85
N TYR A 238 -6.61 -7.22 8.47
CA TYR A 238 -5.81 -8.32 9.00
C TYR A 238 -4.50 -7.77 9.54
N THR A 239 -4.12 -8.18 10.74
CA THR A 239 -2.80 -7.87 11.30
C THR A 239 -1.92 -9.10 11.14
N SER A 240 -0.74 -8.91 10.55
CA SER A 240 0.31 -9.93 10.58
C SER A 240 1.06 -9.77 11.89
N ASP A 241 0.97 -10.76 12.77
CA ASP A 241 1.86 -10.84 13.94
C ASP A 241 2.71 -12.11 13.87
N ARG A 242 3.86 -12.07 14.54
CA ARG A 242 4.83 -13.17 14.52
C ARG A 242 4.30 -14.46 15.16
N ALA A 243 3.26 -14.37 16.00
CA ALA A 243 2.64 -15.55 16.60
C ALA A 243 1.75 -16.28 15.59
N ILE A 244 0.97 -15.54 14.80
CA ILE A 244 0.16 -16.08 13.68
C ILE A 244 1.08 -16.75 12.67
N GLU A 245 2.17 -16.08 12.29
CA GLU A 245 3.17 -16.62 11.36
C GLU A 245 3.81 -17.92 11.87
N LYS A 246 4.07 -17.99 13.18
CA LYS A 246 4.62 -19.18 13.82
C LYS A 246 3.63 -20.35 13.83
N ILE A 247 2.35 -20.08 14.12
CA ILE A 247 1.28 -21.09 14.09
C ILE A 247 1.13 -21.64 12.66
N ASP A 248 1.01 -20.77 11.66
CA ASP A 248 0.88 -21.17 10.26
C ASP A 248 2.10 -21.99 9.80
N PHE A 249 3.31 -21.57 10.19
CA PHE A 249 4.52 -22.32 9.91
C PHE A 249 4.53 -23.69 10.60
N GLU A 250 4.05 -23.82 11.82
CA GLU A 250 4.01 -25.12 12.53
C GLU A 250 3.00 -26.07 11.87
N GLU A 251 1.83 -25.57 11.49
CA GLU A 251 0.72 -26.37 10.95
C GLU A 251 0.88 -26.72 9.46
N ASN A 252 1.50 -25.86 8.65
CA ASN A 252 1.53 -26.00 7.19
C ASN A 252 2.93 -26.21 6.60
N ASP A 253 3.07 -27.14 5.66
CA ASP A 253 4.32 -27.40 4.93
C ASP A 253 4.49 -26.52 3.67
N SER A 254 3.50 -25.69 3.36
CA SER A 254 3.56 -24.64 2.34
C SER A 254 3.15 -23.31 2.97
N LEU A 255 4.12 -22.59 3.51
CA LEU A 255 3.88 -21.27 4.08
C LEU A 255 3.67 -20.27 2.95
N ARG A 256 2.53 -19.57 2.91
CA ARG A 256 2.29 -18.48 1.96
C ARG A 256 1.67 -17.29 2.68
N SER A 257 2.26 -17.04 3.83
CA SER A 257 1.75 -16.08 4.78
C SER A 257 1.89 -14.64 4.29
N ILE A 258 1.25 -13.74 5.03
CA ILE A 258 1.19 -12.32 4.71
C ILE A 258 2.61 -11.73 4.70
N GLU A 259 3.42 -12.07 5.70
CA GLU A 259 4.79 -11.56 5.82
C GLU A 259 5.69 -12.09 4.70
N TYR A 260 5.60 -13.38 4.34
CA TYR A 260 6.37 -13.92 3.23
C TYR A 260 6.01 -13.27 1.89
N VAL A 261 4.72 -13.12 1.60
CA VAL A 261 4.24 -12.45 0.38
C VAL A 261 4.71 -10.99 0.35
N TYR A 262 4.65 -10.28 1.47
CA TYR A 262 5.17 -8.92 1.58
C TYR A 262 6.69 -8.85 1.34
N ASN A 263 7.47 -9.77 1.90
CA ASN A 263 8.92 -9.81 1.72
C ASN A 263 9.31 -10.09 0.26
N LEU A 264 8.54 -10.93 -0.45
CA LEU A 264 8.71 -11.11 -1.89
C LEU A 264 8.33 -9.87 -2.70
N LEU A 265 7.23 -9.20 -2.35
CA LEU A 265 6.82 -7.94 -2.98
C LEU A 265 7.89 -6.87 -2.80
N GLU A 266 8.49 -6.79 -1.61
CA GLU A 266 9.56 -5.87 -1.29
C GLU A 266 10.82 -6.13 -2.12
N ARG A 267 11.22 -7.39 -2.25
CA ARG A 267 12.43 -7.79 -2.95
C ARG A 267 12.28 -7.77 -4.47
N LEU A 268 11.25 -8.43 -4.98
CA LEU A 268 11.06 -8.73 -6.39
C LEU A 268 10.13 -7.72 -7.09
N GLY A 269 9.35 -6.95 -6.34
CA GLY A 269 8.30 -6.10 -6.88
C GLY A 269 7.02 -6.89 -7.15
N ASP A 270 6.24 -6.39 -8.10
CA ASP A 270 4.93 -6.95 -8.42
C ASP A 270 5.03 -8.40 -8.92
N LYS A 271 3.93 -9.14 -8.74
CA LYS A 271 3.85 -10.56 -9.11
C LYS A 271 4.09 -10.73 -10.62
N LYS A 272 5.27 -11.24 -10.96
CA LYS A 272 5.67 -11.55 -12.33
C LYS A 272 6.43 -12.86 -12.37
N CYS A 273 5.95 -13.83 -13.13
CA CYS A 273 6.61 -15.13 -13.22
C CYS A 273 8.03 -14.99 -13.78
N ALA A 274 9.01 -15.49 -13.03
CA ALA A 274 10.42 -15.40 -13.37
C ALA A 274 10.82 -16.12 -14.68
N PHE A 275 10.01 -17.09 -15.15
CA PHE A 275 10.37 -17.93 -16.30
C PHE A 275 9.54 -17.67 -17.56
N CYS A 276 8.31 -17.16 -17.45
CA CYS A 276 7.48 -16.86 -18.63
C CYS A 276 7.07 -15.39 -18.77
N GLY A 277 7.37 -14.57 -17.76
CA GLY A 277 6.96 -13.17 -17.72
C GLY A 277 5.46 -12.95 -17.56
N CYS A 278 4.68 -13.98 -17.21
CA CYS A 278 3.26 -13.83 -16.88
C CYS A 278 3.08 -12.82 -15.73
N GLU A 279 2.16 -11.88 -15.86
CA GLU A 279 1.87 -10.81 -14.89
C GLU A 279 0.44 -10.89 -14.32
N ILE A 280 -0.23 -12.03 -14.46
CA ILE A 280 -1.59 -12.26 -13.93
C ILE A 280 -1.49 -12.64 -12.44
N PRO A 281 -1.77 -11.72 -11.49
CA PRO A 281 -1.43 -11.93 -10.07
C PRO A 281 -2.16 -13.12 -9.43
N GLN A 282 -3.36 -13.45 -9.91
CA GLN A 282 -4.22 -14.50 -9.38
C GLN A 282 -3.64 -15.91 -9.60
N ILE A 283 -2.81 -16.09 -10.62
CA ILE A 283 -2.16 -17.38 -10.94
C ILE A 283 -0.67 -17.40 -10.56
N ILE A 284 -0.17 -16.32 -9.96
CA ILE A 284 1.22 -16.22 -9.53
C ILE A 284 1.30 -16.38 -8.02
N GLN A 285 2.24 -17.21 -7.60
CA GLN A 285 2.48 -17.58 -6.21
C GLN A 285 3.95 -17.35 -5.86
N GLY A 286 4.22 -17.11 -4.59
CA GLY A 286 5.57 -17.13 -4.04
C GLY A 286 6.00 -18.57 -3.87
N ALA A 287 6.91 -19.03 -4.71
CA ALA A 287 7.47 -20.37 -4.65
C ALA A 287 8.76 -20.35 -3.85
N HIS A 288 8.83 -21.17 -2.79
CA HIS A 288 10.05 -21.31 -2.00
C HIS A 288 11.16 -21.99 -2.79
N ILE A 289 12.38 -21.46 -2.69
CA ILE A 289 13.55 -22.11 -3.31
C ILE A 289 13.95 -23.33 -2.49
N TRP A 290 14.30 -23.12 -1.22
CA TRP A 290 14.45 -24.20 -0.25
C TRP A 290 13.08 -24.47 0.38
N PRO A 291 12.46 -25.64 0.11
CA PRO A 291 11.09 -25.93 0.53
C PRO A 291 10.90 -25.84 2.05
N VAL A 292 9.75 -25.33 2.48
CA VAL A 292 9.38 -25.23 3.90
C VAL A 292 9.44 -26.60 4.61
N SER A 293 9.01 -27.67 3.94
CA SER A 293 9.12 -29.03 4.45
C SER A 293 10.56 -29.46 4.75
N ASP A 294 11.53 -28.99 3.95
CA ASP A 294 12.94 -29.35 4.11
C ASP A 294 13.60 -28.47 5.18
N ILE A 295 13.22 -27.20 5.25
CA ILE A 295 13.58 -26.29 6.36
C ILE A 295 13.16 -26.89 7.70
N LYS A 296 11.93 -27.39 7.81
CA LYS A 296 11.41 -28.01 9.04
C LYS A 296 12.21 -29.23 9.48
N LYS A 297 12.69 -30.03 8.53
CA LYS A 297 13.46 -31.25 8.79
C LYS A 297 14.93 -30.99 9.14
N ASP A 298 15.45 -29.80 8.84
CA ASP A 298 16.84 -29.45 9.14
C ASP A 298 17.06 -29.38 10.66
N SER A 299 17.82 -30.33 11.22
CA SER A 299 18.09 -30.40 12.65
C SER A 299 19.16 -29.42 13.12
N SER A 300 19.87 -28.75 12.20
CA SER A 300 20.90 -27.76 12.53
C SER A 300 20.32 -26.39 12.87
N LEU A 301 19.06 -26.14 12.52
CA LEU A 301 18.38 -24.87 12.75
C LEU A 301 17.43 -24.95 13.95
N SER A 302 17.43 -23.89 14.76
CA SER A 302 16.37 -23.63 15.74
C SER A 302 15.04 -23.30 15.07
N GLN A 303 13.94 -23.37 15.83
CA GLN A 303 12.60 -23.07 15.30
C GLN A 303 12.49 -21.62 14.79
N ASP A 304 13.15 -20.67 15.46
CA ASP A 304 13.14 -19.27 15.02
C ASP A 304 13.97 -19.05 13.75
N GLU A 305 15.09 -19.76 13.59
CA GLU A 305 15.88 -19.72 12.35
C GLU A 305 15.15 -20.37 11.17
N LYS A 306 14.41 -21.45 11.43
CA LYS A 306 13.54 -22.11 10.44
C LYS A 306 12.46 -21.16 9.95
N LEU A 307 11.73 -20.54 10.87
CA LEU A 307 10.72 -19.54 10.55
C LEU A 307 11.33 -18.36 9.78
N ALA A 308 12.49 -17.85 10.21
CA ALA A 308 13.19 -16.78 9.49
C ALA A 308 13.54 -17.18 8.05
N CYS A 309 13.96 -18.42 7.80
CA CYS A 309 14.21 -18.91 6.44
C CYS A 309 12.93 -19.07 5.60
N ALA A 310 11.81 -19.42 6.23
CA ALA A 310 10.52 -19.58 5.56
C ALA A 310 9.89 -18.22 5.18
N LEU A 311 10.10 -17.19 6.00
CA LEU A 311 9.59 -15.84 5.76
C LEU A 311 10.51 -14.98 4.87
N ASP A 312 11.75 -15.41 4.66
CA ASP A 312 12.72 -14.62 3.91
C ASP A 312 12.33 -14.47 2.43
N GLY A 313 12.23 -13.22 1.97
CA GLY A 313 12.08 -12.91 0.54
C GLY A 313 13.26 -13.45 -0.29
N GLU A 314 14.44 -13.57 0.33
CA GLU A 314 15.59 -14.46 0.07
C GLU A 314 15.24 -15.78 -0.62
N ASN A 315 14.30 -16.48 0.01
CA ASN A 315 13.98 -17.86 -0.24
C ASN A 315 12.77 -17.99 -1.16
N GLY A 316 12.62 -17.13 -2.16
CA GLY A 316 11.50 -17.28 -3.07
C GLY A 316 11.58 -16.57 -4.40
N LEU A 317 10.66 -16.98 -5.27
CA LEU A 317 10.42 -16.42 -6.59
C LEU A 317 8.92 -16.29 -6.86
N TRP A 318 8.55 -15.29 -7.65
CA TRP A 318 7.25 -15.27 -8.27
C TRP A 318 7.20 -16.29 -9.41
N LEU A 319 6.35 -17.30 -9.29
CA LEU A 319 6.11 -18.30 -10.33
C LEU A 319 4.61 -18.44 -10.62
N CYS A 320 4.26 -18.60 -11.90
CA CYS A 320 2.90 -19.00 -12.24
C CYS A 320 2.64 -20.45 -11.81
N GLN A 321 1.37 -20.85 -11.70
CA GLN A 321 1.01 -22.20 -11.26
C GLN A 321 1.73 -23.33 -12.02
N ASN A 322 1.99 -23.16 -13.33
CA ASN A 322 2.69 -24.18 -14.12
C ASN A 322 4.16 -24.29 -13.69
N HIS A 323 4.90 -23.18 -13.72
CA HIS A 323 6.32 -23.16 -13.33
C HIS A 323 6.54 -23.52 -11.86
N HIS A 324 5.61 -23.14 -10.97
CA HIS A 324 5.65 -23.53 -9.57
C HIS A 324 5.59 -25.05 -9.42
N LYS A 325 4.61 -25.70 -10.06
CA LYS A 325 4.49 -27.16 -10.03
C LYS A 325 5.70 -27.87 -10.62
N LEU A 326 6.28 -27.34 -11.70
CA LEU A 326 7.49 -27.91 -12.31
C LEU A 326 8.68 -27.86 -11.36
N LEU A 327 8.84 -26.75 -10.62
CA LEU A 327 9.87 -26.61 -9.61
C LEU A 327 9.62 -27.60 -8.46
N ASP A 328 8.44 -27.58 -7.84
CA ASP A 328 8.09 -28.44 -6.70
C ASP A 328 8.22 -29.94 -7.00
N ALA A 329 7.85 -30.35 -8.22
CA ALA A 329 7.96 -31.74 -8.67
C ALA A 329 9.39 -32.14 -9.08
N ASN A 330 10.37 -31.22 -9.00
CA ASN A 330 11.75 -31.41 -9.45
C ASN A 330 11.83 -31.85 -10.93
N ILE A 331 10.89 -31.36 -11.74
CA ILE A 331 10.94 -31.49 -13.21
C ILE A 331 11.81 -30.36 -13.77
N LEU A 332 11.70 -29.18 -13.17
CA LEU A 332 12.53 -28.00 -13.43
C LEU A 332 13.50 -27.80 -12.26
N ARG A 333 14.78 -27.63 -12.58
CA ARG A 333 15.87 -27.26 -11.65
C ARG A 333 16.45 -25.91 -12.05
N ILE A 334 16.97 -25.18 -11.07
CA ILE A 334 17.79 -23.99 -11.29
C ILE A 334 19.24 -24.37 -10.93
N SER A 335 20.17 -24.20 -11.87
CA SER A 335 21.59 -24.45 -11.64
C SER A 335 22.21 -23.36 -10.74
N GLU A 336 23.43 -23.59 -10.26
CA GLU A 336 24.17 -22.58 -9.50
C GLU A 336 24.50 -21.33 -10.31
N THR A 337 24.47 -21.41 -11.64
CA THR A 337 24.61 -20.24 -12.51
C THR A 337 23.29 -19.51 -12.73
N GLY A 338 22.17 -20.00 -12.19
CA GLY A 338 20.82 -19.47 -12.41
C GLY A 338 20.15 -19.97 -13.69
N THR A 339 20.74 -20.96 -14.37
CA THR A 339 20.21 -21.53 -15.60
C THR A 339 19.09 -22.52 -15.30
N VAL A 340 18.00 -22.47 -16.06
CA VAL A 340 16.90 -23.42 -15.97
C VAL A 340 17.30 -24.71 -16.68
N GLN A 341 17.16 -25.83 -15.97
CA GLN A 341 17.43 -27.18 -16.47
C GLN A 341 16.21 -28.06 -16.26
N TYR A 342 16.07 -29.08 -17.11
CA TYR A 342 14.95 -30.02 -17.02
C TYR A 342 15.44 -31.43 -16.78
N ARG A 343 14.61 -32.23 -16.13
CA ARG A 343 14.94 -33.63 -15.88
C ARG A 343 15.08 -34.40 -17.20
N SER A 344 16.18 -35.11 -17.39
CA SER A 344 16.52 -35.85 -18.61
C SER A 344 15.55 -36.98 -18.96
N ALA A 345 14.73 -37.43 -18.01
CA ALA A 345 13.72 -38.47 -18.21
C ALA A 345 12.41 -37.96 -18.83
N VAL A 346 12.26 -36.63 -19.02
CA VAL A 346 11.10 -36.05 -19.70
C VAL A 346 11.14 -36.43 -21.18
N ASN A 347 10.01 -36.89 -21.73
CA ASN A 347 9.94 -37.28 -23.13
C ASN A 347 10.09 -36.07 -24.08
N VAL A 348 10.35 -36.32 -25.36
CA VAL A 348 10.68 -35.27 -26.34
C VAL A 348 9.53 -34.28 -26.53
N SER A 349 8.27 -34.73 -26.58
CA SER A 349 7.10 -33.86 -26.76
C SER A 349 6.90 -32.92 -25.56
N ASP A 350 7.06 -33.42 -24.35
CA ASP A 350 6.95 -32.63 -23.12
C ASP A 350 8.12 -31.66 -23.01
N MET A 351 9.34 -32.07 -23.39
CA MET A 351 10.51 -31.18 -23.44
C MET A 351 10.32 -30.00 -24.40
N SER A 352 9.72 -30.23 -25.57
CA SER A 352 9.36 -29.16 -26.50
C SER A 352 8.38 -28.17 -25.86
N PHE A 353 7.33 -28.67 -25.20
CA PHE A 353 6.36 -27.83 -24.49
C PHE A 353 7.02 -27.03 -23.35
N LEU A 354 7.87 -27.66 -22.54
CA LEU A 354 8.58 -27.01 -21.43
C LEU A 354 9.47 -25.85 -21.91
N ARG A 355 10.17 -26.04 -23.03
CA ARG A 355 10.98 -24.99 -23.66
C ARG A 355 10.14 -23.86 -24.23
N GLU A 356 8.94 -24.16 -24.74
CA GLU A 356 8.01 -23.15 -25.27
C GLU A 356 7.44 -22.26 -24.15
N ILE A 357 7.05 -22.85 -23.02
CA ILE A 357 6.44 -22.10 -21.91
C ILE A 357 7.47 -21.34 -21.06
N THR A 358 8.75 -21.71 -21.11
CA THR A 358 9.83 -21.08 -20.34
C THR A 358 10.66 -20.19 -21.26
N LYS A 359 10.26 -18.92 -21.33
CA LYS A 359 10.88 -17.90 -22.18
C LYS A 359 12.21 -17.40 -21.61
N GLU A 360 12.29 -17.28 -20.29
CA GLU A 360 13.48 -16.85 -19.56
C GLU A 360 14.17 -18.08 -18.97
N THR A 361 15.22 -18.57 -19.63
CA THR A 361 15.96 -19.78 -19.22
C THR A 361 17.14 -19.48 -18.30
N GLN A 362 17.33 -18.21 -17.95
CA GLN A 362 18.46 -17.74 -17.16
C GLN A 362 17.98 -16.67 -16.19
N LEU A 363 18.02 -16.96 -14.89
CA LEU A 363 17.83 -15.94 -13.87
C LEU A 363 19.00 -14.94 -13.93
N GLN A 364 18.71 -13.66 -13.79
CA GLN A 364 19.70 -12.59 -13.88
C GLN A 364 19.54 -11.53 -12.79
N GLY A 365 20.62 -10.76 -12.60
CA GLY A 365 20.61 -9.53 -11.83
C GLY A 365 20.30 -9.74 -10.35
N ARG A 366 19.39 -8.90 -9.82
CA ARG A 366 19.06 -8.80 -8.39
C ARG A 366 18.46 -10.07 -7.75
N ILE A 367 18.06 -11.06 -8.56
CA ILE A 367 17.49 -12.33 -8.05
C ILE A 367 18.59 -13.23 -7.49
N LEU A 368 19.77 -13.27 -8.12
CA LEU A 368 20.88 -14.14 -7.73
C LEU A 368 21.76 -13.47 -6.66
N SER A 369 21.16 -13.13 -5.52
CA SER A 369 21.94 -12.68 -4.36
C SER A 369 22.68 -13.86 -3.72
N GLU A 370 23.68 -13.57 -2.90
CA GLU A 370 24.39 -14.59 -2.11
C GLU A 370 23.42 -15.41 -1.24
N LYS A 371 22.42 -14.78 -0.62
CA LYS A 371 21.46 -15.46 0.25
C LYS A 371 20.51 -16.37 -0.54
N PHE A 372 20.06 -15.91 -1.70
CA PHE A 372 19.27 -16.74 -2.64
C PHE A 372 20.07 -17.95 -3.09
N MET A 373 21.34 -17.75 -3.45
CA MET A 373 22.23 -18.83 -3.87
C MET A 373 22.45 -19.86 -2.77
N ASN A 374 22.51 -19.44 -1.50
CA ASN A 374 22.56 -20.36 -0.38
C ASN A 374 21.30 -21.24 -0.29
N TYR A 375 20.10 -20.65 -0.38
CA TYR A 375 18.85 -21.43 -0.43
C TYR A 375 18.80 -22.38 -1.62
N LEU A 376 19.27 -21.93 -2.78
CA LEU A 376 19.35 -22.76 -3.97
C LEU A 376 20.32 -23.93 -3.80
N GLY A 377 21.48 -23.70 -3.19
CA GLY A 377 22.43 -24.75 -2.83
C GLY A 377 21.81 -25.80 -1.91
N LYS A 378 21.08 -25.36 -0.87
CA LYS A 378 20.35 -26.26 0.03
C LYS A 378 19.29 -27.10 -0.70
N ARG A 379 18.54 -26.49 -1.63
CA ARG A 379 17.60 -27.21 -2.48
C ARG A 379 18.33 -28.25 -3.36
N ASN A 380 19.39 -27.84 -4.02
CA ASN A 380 20.10 -28.67 -5.00
C ASN A 380 20.88 -29.81 -4.34
N TYR A 381 21.27 -29.70 -3.07
CA TYR A 381 21.96 -30.76 -2.33
C TYR A 381 21.20 -32.10 -2.33
N SER A 382 19.86 -32.05 -2.35
CA SER A 382 19.02 -33.25 -2.38
C SER A 382 18.77 -33.79 -3.80
N LEU A 383 19.26 -33.11 -4.84
CA LEU A 383 19.02 -33.43 -6.24
C LEU A 383 20.30 -33.98 -6.91
N ASN A 384 20.15 -35.04 -7.70
CA ASN A 384 21.26 -35.55 -8.52
C ASN A 384 21.35 -34.75 -9.83
N GLU A 385 22.39 -33.92 -9.96
CA GLU A 385 22.62 -33.05 -11.11
C GLU A 385 22.70 -33.79 -12.45
N SER A 386 23.24 -35.03 -12.47
CA SER A 386 23.34 -35.83 -13.71
C SER A 386 21.98 -36.18 -14.33
N LEU A 387 20.89 -36.01 -13.58
CA LEU A 387 19.53 -36.25 -14.06
C LEU A 387 18.92 -35.04 -14.78
N TYR A 388 19.66 -33.94 -14.97
CA TYR A 388 19.15 -32.70 -15.57
C TYR A 388 19.99 -32.26 -16.77
N CYS A 389 19.35 -31.68 -17.78
CA CYS A 389 19.96 -31.17 -19.00
C CYS A 389 19.50 -29.77 -19.40
#